data_AF-A0A9P4Q3T9-F1
#
_entry.id   AF-A0A9P4Q3T9-F1
#
_cell.length_a   1.000
_cell.length_b   1.000
_cell.length_c   1.000
_cell.angle_alpha   90.00
_cell.angle_beta   90.00
_cell.angle_gamma   90.00
#
_symmetry.space_group_name_H-M   'P 1'
#
loop_
_entity.id
_entity.type
_entity.pdbx_description
1 polymer ?
#
loop_
_entity_poly.entity_id
_entity_poly.type
_entity_poly.pdbx_seq_one_letter_code
_entity_poly.pdbx_strand_id
1 'polypeptide(L)'
;MATLCKEPGIDAGPTLQLPLMWLNLTTLNTYRDSMSTLFGLGIVATARNKTELDVLCRSIRMGNGSLVAEMLNPPVVNNAVCGQDTPSLVRAARDLIANQISVTFLEVTSVMSDALGYLEWLCSHLDAHSMDLLGMIGSEVKLALCGLVVLEELRAQRNS
;
A
#
# COMPACT_ATOMS: atom_id res chain seq x y z
N MET A 1 -38.42 -15.30 14.19
CA MET A 1 -37.15 -16.04 14.29
C MET A 1 -36.24 -15.50 13.20
N ALA A 2 -35.32 -14.60 13.56
CA ALA A 2 -34.34 -14.06 12.61
C ALA A 2 -33.10 -14.95 12.67
N THR A 3 -32.76 -15.57 11.54
CA THR A 3 -31.56 -16.38 11.38
C THR A 3 -30.38 -15.43 11.29
N LEU A 4 -29.51 -15.43 12.30
CA LEU A 4 -28.23 -14.72 12.28
C LEU A 4 -27.36 -15.33 11.17
N CYS A 5 -26.85 -14.52 10.25
CA CYS A 5 -25.77 -14.94 9.37
C CYS A 5 -24.57 -15.32 10.25
N LYS A 6 -24.21 -16.60 10.28
CA LYS A 6 -22.97 -17.05 10.92
C LYS A 6 -21.84 -16.81 9.92
N GLU A 7 -21.12 -15.71 10.09
CA GLU A 7 -19.92 -15.42 9.31
C GLU A 7 -18.87 -16.52 9.58
N PRO A 8 -18.32 -17.17 8.55
CA PRO A 8 -17.15 -18.03 8.72
C PRO A 8 -15.95 -17.13 9.04
N GLY A 9 -15.37 -17.28 10.23
CA GLY A 9 -14.12 -16.58 10.58
C GLY A 9 -13.96 -16.17 12.05
N ILE A 10 -15.02 -16.17 12.87
CA ILE A 10 -14.92 -15.69 14.26
C ILE A 10 -14.04 -16.59 15.15
N ASP A 11 -13.92 -17.89 14.83
CA ASP A 11 -13.13 -18.84 15.63
C ASP A 11 -11.68 -19.04 15.12
N ALA A 12 -11.28 -18.37 14.02
CA ALA A 12 -9.96 -18.53 13.40
C ALA A 12 -9.29 -17.21 13.00
N GLY A 13 -9.85 -16.06 13.39
CA GLY A 13 -9.20 -14.77 13.19
C GLY A 13 -7.98 -14.64 14.09
N PRO A 14 -6.82 -14.18 13.60
CA PRO A 14 -5.68 -13.86 14.46
C PRO A 14 -6.15 -12.85 15.52
N THR A 15 -5.91 -13.16 16.79
CA THR A 15 -6.19 -12.24 17.88
C THR A 15 -5.39 -10.96 17.63
N LEU A 16 -6.09 -9.86 17.33
CA LEU A 16 -5.46 -8.54 17.24
C LEU A 16 -4.87 -8.23 18.62
N GLN A 17 -3.55 -8.36 18.75
CA GLN A 17 -2.87 -7.92 19.95
C GLN A 17 -2.98 -6.38 20.03
N LEU A 18 -3.31 -5.89 21.23
CA LEU A 18 -3.32 -4.46 21.56
C LEU A 18 -2.00 -3.78 21.16
N PRO A 19 -2.04 -2.47 20.89
CA PRO A 19 -1.53 -1.83 19.68
C PRO A 19 -0.01 -1.92 19.58
N LEU A 20 0.48 -2.35 18.40
CA LEU A 20 1.78 -2.01 17.81
C LEU A 20 2.86 -1.72 18.87
N MET A 21 3.17 -2.68 19.74
CA MET A 21 4.33 -2.52 20.59
C MET A 21 5.52 -2.49 19.64
N TRP A 22 6.18 -1.34 19.60
CA TRP A 22 7.23 -0.94 18.67
C TRP A 22 6.71 -0.56 17.28
N LEU A 23 6.28 0.70 17.16
CA LEU A 23 6.14 1.38 15.87
C LEU A 23 7.49 1.28 15.14
N ASN A 24 7.60 0.36 14.19
CA ASN A 24 8.79 0.24 13.38
C ASN A 24 8.90 1.50 12.51
N LEU A 25 9.82 2.40 12.87
CA LEU A 25 10.02 3.66 12.17
C LEU A 25 10.33 3.45 10.69
N THR A 26 10.98 2.35 10.33
CA THR A 26 11.20 1.98 8.93
C THR A 26 9.87 1.69 8.25
N THR A 27 9.04 0.82 8.81
CA THR A 27 7.71 0.50 8.26
C THR A 27 6.81 1.73 8.14
N LEU A 28 6.83 2.60 9.16
CA LEU A 28 6.06 3.86 9.14
C LEU A 28 6.56 4.80 8.03
N ASN A 29 7.87 4.93 7.85
CA ASN A 29 8.44 5.75 6.79
C ASN A 29 8.13 5.18 5.41
N THR A 30 8.20 3.85 5.24
CA THR A 30 7.84 3.21 3.97
C THR A 30 6.37 3.45 3.64
N TYR A 31 5.47 3.22 4.60
CA TYR A 31 4.05 3.53 4.42
C TYR A 31 3.81 5.00 4.06
N ARG A 32 4.48 5.91 4.77
CA ARG A 32 4.43 7.35 4.51
C ARG A 32 4.88 7.69 3.08
N ASP A 33 5.96 7.07 2.62
CA ASP A 33 6.51 7.30 1.28
C ASP A 33 5.59 6.71 0.19
N SER A 34 5.00 5.55 0.45
CA SER A 34 4.00 4.94 -0.43
C SER A 34 2.76 5.83 -0.59
N MET A 35 2.22 6.36 0.52
CA MET A 35 1.09 7.31 0.49
C MET A 35 1.47 8.64 -0.19
N SER A 36 2.69 9.11 0.01
CA SER A 36 3.22 10.32 -0.64
C SER A 36 3.34 10.16 -2.15
N THR A 37 3.78 8.98 -2.60
CA THR A 37 3.85 8.64 -4.01
C THR A 37 2.46 8.58 -4.62
N LEU A 38 1.51 7.91 -3.96
CA LEU A 38 0.12 7.83 -4.40
C LEU A 38 -0.53 9.21 -4.55
N PHE A 39 -0.33 10.08 -3.55
CA PHE A 39 -0.80 11.47 -3.60
C PHE A 39 -0.22 12.22 -4.81
N GLY A 40 1.09 12.11 -5.03
CA GLY A 40 1.75 12.75 -6.18
C GLY A 40 1.24 12.22 -7.53
N LEU A 41 1.09 10.90 -7.66
CA LEU A 41 0.52 10.27 -8.86
C LEU A 41 -0.92 10.74 -9.14
N GLY A 42 -1.73 10.90 -8.08
CA GLY A 42 -3.08 11.46 -8.19
C GLY A 42 -3.06 12.88 -8.78
N ILE A 43 -2.14 13.73 -8.34
CA ILE A 43 -1.97 15.09 -8.90
C ILE A 43 -1.58 15.01 -10.39
N VAL A 44 -0.58 14.20 -10.74
CA VAL A 44 -0.14 14.04 -12.13
C VAL A 44 -1.28 13.59 -13.04
N ALA A 45 -2.12 12.66 -12.56
CA ALA A 45 -3.25 12.11 -13.30
C ALA A 45 -4.36 13.15 -13.59
N THR A 46 -4.42 14.24 -12.82
CA THR A 46 -5.41 15.32 -13.00
C THR A 46 -4.94 16.43 -13.95
N ALA A 47 -3.64 16.50 -14.25
CA ALA A 47 -3.11 17.49 -15.18
C ALA A 47 -3.55 17.18 -16.61
N ARG A 48 -4.01 18.21 -17.35
CA ARG A 48 -4.48 18.05 -18.74
C ARG A 48 -3.35 18.13 -19.76
N ASN A 49 -2.28 18.84 -19.42
CA ASN A 49 -1.13 19.06 -20.29
C ASN A 49 0.13 19.38 -19.45
N LYS A 50 1.27 19.45 -20.11
CA LYS A 50 2.55 19.73 -19.48
C LYS A 50 2.58 21.09 -18.78
N THR A 51 1.97 22.12 -19.34
CA THR A 51 1.91 23.45 -18.71
C THR A 51 1.19 23.42 -17.37
N GLU A 52 0.06 22.72 -17.27
CA GLU A 52 -0.67 22.53 -16.01
C GLU A 52 0.15 21.69 -15.02
N LEU A 53 0.80 20.63 -15.48
CA LEU A 53 1.71 19.83 -14.65
C LEU A 53 2.88 20.66 -14.09
N ASP A 54 3.46 21.57 -14.87
CA ASP A 54 4.54 22.46 -14.43
C ASP A 54 4.06 23.48 -13.39
N VAL A 55 2.81 23.93 -13.47
CA VAL A 55 2.19 24.77 -12.43
C VAL A 55 2.00 23.97 -11.15
N LEU A 56 1.49 22.74 -11.23
CA LEU A 56 1.30 21.86 -10.08
C LEU A 56 2.63 21.52 -9.41
N CYS A 57 3.67 21.17 -10.19
CA CYS A 57 5.02 20.94 -9.68
C CYS A 57 5.57 22.17 -8.91
N ARG A 58 5.41 23.39 -9.46
CA ARG A 58 5.83 24.62 -8.76
C ARG A 58 5.06 24.83 -7.45
N SER A 59 3.76 24.58 -7.45
CA SER A 59 2.93 24.67 -6.24
C SER A 59 3.40 23.71 -5.16
N ILE A 60 3.65 22.45 -5.52
CA ILE A 60 4.14 21.40 -4.61
C ILE A 60 5.51 21.76 -4.01
N ARG A 61 6.45 22.28 -4.82
CA ARG A 61 7.77 22.72 -4.33
C ARG A 61 7.70 23.84 -3.29
N MET A 62 6.74 24.75 -3.42
CA MET A 62 6.54 25.85 -2.47
C MET A 62 5.71 25.42 -1.24
N GLY A 63 4.93 24.35 -1.36
CA GLY A 63 3.96 23.89 -0.37
C GLY A 63 4.47 22.87 0.65
N ASN A 64 5.79 22.70 0.82
CA ASN A 64 6.35 21.63 1.67
C ASN A 64 5.77 21.58 3.09
N GLY A 65 5.49 22.73 3.72
CA GLY A 65 4.88 22.78 5.06
C GLY A 65 3.48 22.17 5.13
N SER A 66 2.67 22.34 4.07
CA SER A 66 1.34 21.72 3.97
C SER A 66 1.45 20.20 3.81
N LEU A 67 2.42 19.72 3.03
CA LEU A 67 2.62 18.28 2.83
C LEU A 67 3.03 17.58 4.14
N VAL A 68 3.88 18.22 4.96
CA VAL A 68 4.24 17.68 6.27
C VAL A 68 3.04 17.65 7.21
N ALA A 69 2.17 18.68 7.18
CA ALA A 69 0.96 18.71 7.99
C ALA A 69 -0.01 17.56 7.66
N GLU A 70 -0.07 17.15 6.38
CA GLU A 70 -0.82 15.98 5.91
C GLU A 70 -0.07 14.64 6.13
N MET A 71 0.97 14.64 6.96
CA MET A 71 1.84 13.48 7.24
C MET A 71 2.54 12.91 6.00
N LEU A 72 2.64 13.64 4.88
CA LEU A 72 3.34 13.21 3.67
C LEU A 72 4.83 13.56 3.73
N ASN A 73 5.64 12.86 2.95
CA ASN A 73 7.07 13.11 2.74
C ASN A 73 7.25 14.05 1.54
N PRO A 74 7.60 15.34 1.76
CA PRO A 74 7.65 16.32 0.67
C PRO A 74 8.65 15.97 -0.45
N PRO A 75 9.88 15.51 -0.18
CA PRO A 75 10.77 14.98 -1.22
C PRO A 75 10.12 13.93 -2.13
N VAL A 76 9.38 12.98 -1.55
CA VAL A 76 8.73 11.90 -2.30
C VAL A 76 7.59 12.43 -3.16
N VAL A 77 6.72 13.30 -2.61
CA VAL A 77 5.66 13.97 -3.39
C VAL A 77 6.26 14.80 -4.52
N ASN A 78 7.31 15.56 -4.25
CA ASN A 78 8.01 16.35 -5.25
C ASN A 78 8.53 15.47 -6.39
N ASN A 79 9.17 14.35 -6.09
CA ASN A 79 9.68 13.45 -7.12
C ASN A 79 8.54 12.83 -7.93
N ALA A 80 7.46 12.41 -7.27
CA ALA A 80 6.30 11.82 -7.94
C ALA A 80 5.62 12.81 -8.91
N VAL A 81 5.51 14.09 -8.55
CA VAL A 81 4.87 15.12 -9.39
C VAL A 81 5.83 15.74 -10.41
N CYS A 82 6.99 16.20 -9.96
CA CYS A 82 7.94 16.95 -10.78
C CYS A 82 8.88 16.07 -11.62
N GLY A 83 8.96 14.76 -11.34
CA GLY A 83 9.73 13.81 -12.13
C GLY A 83 9.05 13.39 -13.44
N GLN A 84 7.85 13.91 -13.71
CA GLN A 84 7.04 13.54 -14.87
C GLN A 84 7.17 14.57 -16.01
N ASP A 85 7.50 14.10 -17.21
CA ASP A 85 7.65 14.94 -18.40
C ASP A 85 6.33 15.25 -19.10
N THR A 86 5.31 14.42 -18.89
CA THR A 86 3.96 14.60 -19.42
C THR A 86 2.94 14.15 -18.39
N PRO A 87 1.71 14.67 -18.42
CA PRO A 87 0.63 14.09 -17.64
C PRO A 87 0.45 12.62 -17.98
N SER A 88 0.19 11.81 -16.97
CA SER A 88 -0.10 10.40 -17.17
C SER A 88 -1.38 10.25 -17.98
N LEU A 89 -1.33 9.51 -19.10
CA LEU A 89 -2.54 9.00 -19.75
C LEU A 89 -3.37 8.26 -18.70
N VAL A 90 -4.70 8.43 -18.70
CA VAL A 90 -5.60 7.86 -17.67
C VAL A 90 -5.33 6.37 -17.41
N ARG A 91 -5.01 5.59 -18.46
CA ARG A 91 -4.64 4.18 -18.32
C ARG A 91 -3.32 3.98 -17.58
N ALA A 92 -2.27 4.70 -17.97
CA ALA A 92 -0.97 4.64 -17.28
C ALA A 92 -1.08 5.15 -15.83
N ALA A 93 -1.90 6.17 -15.57
CA ALA A 93 -2.19 6.63 -14.22
C ALA A 93 -2.86 5.54 -13.38
N ARG A 94 -3.86 4.85 -13.95
CA ARG A 94 -4.53 3.72 -13.28
C ARG A 94 -3.54 2.61 -12.94
N ASP A 95 -2.66 2.25 -13.86
CA ASP A 95 -1.69 1.17 -13.63
C ASP A 95 -0.67 1.56 -12.55
N LEU A 96 -0.17 2.80 -12.58
CA LEU A 96 0.74 3.34 -11.54
C LEU A 96 0.07 3.39 -10.16
N ILE A 97 -1.18 3.85 -10.10
CA ILE A 97 -1.98 3.88 -8.88
C ILE A 97 -2.22 2.46 -8.36
N ALA A 98 -2.60 1.53 -9.24
CA ALA A 98 -2.86 0.14 -8.86
C ALA A 98 -1.62 -0.56 -8.31
N ASN A 99 -0.47 -0.33 -8.95
CA ASN A 99 0.82 -0.79 -8.45
C ASN A 99 1.12 -0.21 -7.06
N GLN A 100 0.93 1.11 -6.88
CA GLN A 100 1.24 1.74 -5.59
C GLN A 100 0.30 1.29 -4.46
N ILE A 101 -0.99 1.12 -4.73
CA ILE A 101 -1.95 0.57 -3.74
C ILE A 101 -1.54 -0.86 -3.37
N SER A 102 -1.12 -1.67 -4.34
CA SER A 102 -0.66 -3.04 -4.13
C SER A 102 0.57 -3.09 -3.21
N VAL A 103 1.55 -2.20 -3.43
CA VAL A 103 2.73 -2.06 -2.58
C VAL A 103 2.33 -1.66 -1.16
N THR A 104 1.51 -0.62 -0.98
CA THR A 104 1.04 -0.18 0.34
C THR A 104 0.30 -1.30 1.08
N PHE A 105 -0.54 -2.06 0.37
CA PHE A 105 -1.26 -3.18 0.97
C PHE A 105 -0.31 -4.25 1.49
N LEU A 106 0.70 -4.64 0.70
CA LEU A 106 1.72 -5.61 1.11
C LEU A 106 2.53 -5.11 2.32
N GLU A 107 2.93 -3.84 2.32
CA GLU A 107 3.67 -3.23 3.43
C GLU A 107 2.92 -3.30 4.75
N VAL A 108 1.62 -2.96 4.74
CA VAL A 108 0.79 -2.99 5.95
C VAL A 108 0.49 -4.42 6.37
N THR A 109 0.03 -5.25 5.43
CA THR A 109 -0.43 -6.60 5.77
C THR A 109 0.70 -7.52 6.20
N SER A 110 1.92 -7.34 5.68
CA SER A 110 3.08 -8.17 6.06
C SER A 110 3.55 -7.99 7.50
N VAL A 111 3.18 -6.89 8.16
CA VAL A 111 3.60 -6.57 9.54
C VAL A 111 2.42 -6.39 10.51
N MET A 112 1.19 -6.66 10.06
CA MET A 112 -0.01 -6.38 10.85
C MET A 112 -0.18 -7.32 12.06
N SER A 113 0.45 -8.49 12.03
CA SER A 113 0.36 -9.48 13.10
C SER A 113 1.62 -10.34 13.15
N ASP A 114 2.12 -10.56 14.36
CA ASP A 114 3.19 -11.54 14.65
C ASP A 114 2.64 -12.93 15.02
N ALA A 115 1.32 -13.15 14.84
CA ALA A 115 0.72 -14.43 15.15
C ALA A 115 1.24 -15.53 14.20
N LEU A 116 1.67 -16.65 14.77
CA LEU A 116 2.12 -17.80 14.00
C LEU A 116 1.02 -18.24 13.01
N GLY A 117 1.38 -18.44 11.75
CA GLY A 117 0.44 -18.83 10.69
C GLY A 117 -0.43 -17.69 10.13
N TYR A 118 -0.23 -16.44 10.58
CA TYR A 118 -1.00 -15.29 10.06
C TYR A 118 -0.82 -15.09 8.54
N LEU A 119 0.41 -15.11 8.04
CA LEU A 119 0.68 -14.94 6.61
C LEU A 119 0.15 -16.11 5.78
N GLU A 120 0.16 -17.32 6.33
CA GLU A 120 -0.42 -18.52 5.70
C GLU A 120 -1.95 -18.42 5.62
N TRP A 121 -2.59 -18.02 6.72
CA TRP A 121 -4.03 -17.74 6.74
C TRP A 121 -4.40 -16.64 5.76
N LEU A 122 -3.65 -15.55 5.74
CA LEU A 122 -3.92 -14.43 4.83
C LEU A 122 -3.73 -14.85 3.36
N CYS A 123 -2.66 -15.56 3.03
CA CYS A 123 -2.42 -16.10 1.68
C CYS A 123 -3.57 -16.99 1.19
N SER A 124 -4.10 -17.85 2.07
CA SER A 124 -5.19 -18.78 1.73
C SER A 124 -6.55 -18.10 1.57
N HIS A 125 -6.78 -16.96 2.24
CA HIS A 125 -8.07 -16.27 2.24
C HIS A 125 -8.11 -15.02 1.33
N LEU A 126 -6.97 -14.56 0.81
CA LEU A 126 -6.95 -13.48 -0.17
C LEU A 126 -7.49 -13.95 -1.53
N ASP A 127 -8.48 -13.22 -2.04
CA ASP A 127 -9.00 -13.39 -3.39
C ASP A 127 -8.44 -12.32 -4.33
N ALA A 128 -7.77 -12.77 -5.40
CA ALA A 128 -7.15 -11.87 -6.37
C ALA A 128 -8.19 -11.00 -7.08
N HIS A 129 -9.36 -11.55 -7.38
CA HIS A 129 -10.41 -10.81 -8.08
C HIS A 129 -10.97 -9.68 -7.21
N SER A 130 -11.24 -9.96 -5.93
CA SER A 130 -11.66 -8.96 -4.95
C SER A 130 -10.64 -7.84 -4.80
N MET A 131 -9.33 -8.16 -4.84
CA MET A 131 -8.27 -7.15 -4.81
C MET A 131 -8.24 -6.30 -6.09
N ASP A 132 -8.46 -6.89 -7.27
CA ASP A 132 -8.56 -6.16 -8.53
C ASP A 132 -9.73 -5.15 -8.50
N LEU A 133 -10.86 -5.53 -7.87
CA LEU A 133 -12.01 -4.63 -7.68
C LEU A 133 -11.70 -3.44 -6.74
N LEU A 134 -10.77 -3.61 -5.81
CA LEU A 134 -10.26 -2.54 -4.95
C LEU A 134 -9.18 -1.68 -5.64
N GLY A 135 -8.91 -1.95 -6.92
CA GLY A 135 -7.93 -1.20 -7.70
C GLY A 135 -6.49 -1.63 -7.46
N MET A 136 -6.24 -2.83 -6.94
CA MET A 136 -4.91 -3.44 -6.83
C MET A 136 -4.61 -4.33 -8.04
N ILE A 137 -3.38 -4.84 -8.10
CA ILE A 137 -2.95 -5.91 -8.98
C ILE A 137 -3.01 -7.20 -8.16
N GLY A 138 -4.20 -7.79 -8.03
CA GLY A 138 -4.48 -8.83 -7.05
C GLY A 138 -3.65 -10.11 -7.24
N SER A 139 -3.35 -10.46 -8.49
CA SER A 139 -2.47 -11.61 -8.80
C SER A 139 -1.04 -11.42 -8.28
N GLU A 140 -0.48 -10.22 -8.43
CA GLU A 140 0.87 -9.88 -7.95
C GLU A 140 0.91 -9.78 -6.43
N VAL A 141 -0.11 -9.15 -5.82
CA VAL A 141 -0.23 -9.07 -4.36
C VAL A 141 -0.30 -10.47 -3.75
N LYS A 142 -1.16 -11.34 -4.28
CA LYS A 142 -1.30 -12.71 -3.78
C LYS A 142 0.00 -13.49 -3.92
N LEU A 143 0.67 -13.39 -5.08
CA LEU A 143 1.94 -14.05 -5.31
C LEU A 143 3.02 -13.59 -4.32
N ALA A 144 3.17 -12.27 -4.13
CA ALA A 144 4.14 -11.69 -3.22
C ALA A 144 3.88 -12.13 -1.77
N LEU A 145 2.64 -12.04 -1.31
CA LEU A 145 2.27 -12.36 0.08
C LEU A 145 2.46 -13.85 0.38
N CYS A 146 2.03 -14.73 -0.52
CA CYS A 146 2.25 -16.17 -0.38
C CYS A 146 3.73 -16.54 -0.44
N GLY A 147 4.56 -15.78 -1.16
CA GLY A 147 6.02 -15.94 -1.17
C GLY A 147 6.67 -15.61 0.17
N LEU A 148 6.09 -14.72 0.98
CA LEU A 148 6.60 -14.38 2.32
C LEU A 148 6.48 -15.58 3.29
N VAL A 149 5.42 -16.39 3.16
CA VAL A 149 5.23 -17.61 3.96
C VAL A 149 6.42 -18.55 3.82
N VAL A 150 6.85 -18.80 2.58
CA VAL A 150 7.98 -19.68 2.27
C VAL A 150 9.30 -19.14 2.85
N LEU A 151 9.47 -17.82 2.87
CA LEU A 151 10.67 -17.18 3.44
C LEU A 151 10.72 -17.30 4.97
N GLU A 152 9.58 -17.26 5.66
CA GLU A 152 9.53 -17.49 7.11
C GLU A 152 9.91 -18.92 7.47
N GLU A 153 9.39 -19.91 6.74
CA GLU A 153 9.75 -21.32 6.93
C GLU A 153 11.26 -21.56 6.77
N LEU A 154 11.86 -20.99 5.71
CA LEU A 154 13.30 -21.09 5.46
C LEU A 154 14.14 -20.41 6.55
N ARG A 155 13.66 -19.29 7.13
CA ARG A 155 14.33 -18.62 8.25
C ARG A 155 14.22 -19.44 9.54
N ALA A 156 13.06 -20.03 9.81
CA ALA A 156 12.87 -20.88 10.98
C ALA A 156 13.77 -22.13 10.93
N GLN A 157 13.94 -22.74 9.75
CA GLN A 157 14.85 -23.88 9.55
C GLN A 157 16.33 -23.53 9.69
N ARG A 158 16.73 -22.30 9.34
CA ARG A 158 18.12 -21.83 9.45
C ARG A 158 18.55 -21.52 10.89
N ASN A 159 17.59 -21.16 11.74
CA ASN A 159 17.83 -20.77 13.13
C ASN A 159 17.55 -21.92 14.13
N SER A 160 17.26 -23.12 13.62
CA SER A 160 17.11 -24.39 14.32
C SER A 160 18.41 -25.20 14.27
#